data_AF-A0A3M8G5Q6-F1
#
_entry.id   AF-A0A3M8G5Q6-F1
#
_cell.length_a   1.000
_cell.length_b   1.000
_cell.length_c   1.000
_cell.angle_alpha   90.00
_cell.angle_beta   90.00
_cell.angle_gamma   90.00
#
_symmetry.space_group_name_H-M   'P 1'
#
loop_
_entity.id
_entity.type
_entity.pdbx_description
1 polymer ?
#
loop_
_entity_poly.entity_id
_entity_poly.type
_entity_poly.pdbx_seq_one_letter_code
_entity_poly.pdbx_strand_id
1 'polypeptide(L)'
;MRITLITFLLSGILLATHEGEYWPFSIYPMFSKAGNPWTRAIVTDVSNVDSSDVWQTTSLNEINGTVESILDAGVDQIDFSNFVSKTKNWDEKRVQALRTMLGEQHFQNEDWMIFKVRGQMVGDDSVTVQVTPYLLFKSDTTLFNPNLSNEDYFSE
;
A
#
# COMPACT_ATOMS: atom_id res chain seq x y z
N MET A 1 0.35 -50.59 -5.70
CA MET A 1 1.74 -50.13 -5.51
C MET A 1 2.28 -49.39 -6.73
N ARG A 2 2.33 -49.99 -7.95
CA ARG A 2 2.77 -49.27 -9.17
C ARG A 2 1.96 -48.02 -9.49
N ILE A 3 0.63 -48.10 -9.42
CA ILE A 3 -0.26 -46.96 -9.72
C ILE A 3 -0.06 -45.84 -8.69
N THR A 4 0.00 -46.19 -7.41
CA THR A 4 0.25 -45.24 -6.32
C THR A 4 1.57 -44.49 -6.47
N LEU A 5 2.63 -45.20 -6.88
CA LEU A 5 3.95 -44.61 -7.13
C LEU A 5 3.91 -43.63 -8.30
N ILE A 6 3.21 -43.99 -9.39
CA ILE A 6 3.07 -43.15 -10.57
C ILE A 6 2.27 -41.88 -10.24
N THR A 7 1.17 -42.01 -9.51
CA THR A 7 0.37 -40.85 -9.08
C THR A 7 1.18 -39.93 -8.17
N PHE A 8 1.95 -40.49 -7.22
CA PHE A 8 2.79 -39.72 -6.32
C PHE A 8 3.90 -38.95 -7.07
N LEU A 9 4.56 -39.60 -8.04
CA LEU A 9 5.59 -38.96 -8.88
C LEU A 9 5.01 -37.83 -9.74
N LEU A 10 3.86 -38.05 -10.37
CA LEU A 10 3.17 -37.02 -11.15
C LEU A 10 2.78 -35.82 -10.27
N SER A 11 2.22 -36.07 -9.09
CA SER A 11 1.91 -35.00 -8.13
C SER A 11 3.16 -34.24 -7.69
N GLY A 12 4.27 -34.94 -7.41
CA GLY A 12 5.53 -34.31 -7.03
C GLY A 12 6.13 -33.43 -8.13
N ILE A 13 6.09 -33.89 -9.39
CA ILE A 13 6.57 -33.10 -10.54
C ILE A 13 5.71 -31.87 -10.74
N LEU A 14 4.37 -32.01 -10.73
CA LEU A 14 3.45 -30.87 -10.87
C LEU A 14 3.63 -29.83 -9.76
N LEU A 15 3.77 -30.29 -8.51
CA LEU A 15 4.01 -29.42 -7.35
C LEU A 15 5.37 -28.73 -7.41
N ALA A 16 6.41 -29.39 -7.92
CA ALA A 16 7.73 -28.80 -8.06
C ALA A 16 7.80 -27.74 -9.17
N THR A 17 6.97 -27.87 -10.22
CA THR A 17 6.91 -26.90 -11.32
C THR A 17 5.92 -25.75 -11.11
N HIS A 18 4.91 -25.92 -10.25
CA HIS A 18 4.08 -24.79 -9.81
C HIS A 18 4.77 -24.10 -8.65
N GLU A 19 5.12 -22.83 -8.83
CA GLU A 19 5.73 -21.97 -7.81
C GLU A 19 4.75 -21.66 -6.65
N GLY A 20 4.29 -22.68 -5.92
CA GLY A 20 3.50 -22.55 -4.70
C GLY A 20 1.99 -22.33 -4.88
N GLU A 21 1.43 -22.43 -6.08
CA GLU A 21 0.01 -22.11 -6.33
C GLU A 21 -1.02 -23.16 -5.85
N TYR A 22 -0.57 -24.35 -5.45
CA TYR A 22 -1.48 -25.45 -5.06
C TYR A 22 -1.46 -25.72 -3.55
N TRP A 23 -2.03 -24.79 -2.78
CA TRP A 23 -2.51 -25.10 -1.42
C TRP A 23 -4.05 -25.03 -1.39
N PRO A 24 -4.76 -26.16 -1.30
CA PRO A 24 -6.23 -26.21 -1.42
C PRO A 24 -6.99 -25.57 -0.24
N PHE A 25 -6.28 -25.01 0.74
CA PHE A 25 -6.84 -24.25 1.86
C PHE A 25 -6.47 -22.76 1.85
N SER A 26 -5.86 -22.26 0.77
CA SER A 26 -5.45 -20.86 0.69
C SER A 26 -6.60 -19.99 0.20
N ILE A 27 -7.24 -19.24 1.10
CA ILE A 27 -8.13 -18.10 0.76
C ILE A 27 -7.29 -16.92 0.26
N TYR A 28 -6.26 -17.17 -0.54
CA TYR A 28 -5.21 -16.21 -0.84
C TYR A 28 -4.64 -16.44 -2.24
N PRO A 29 -4.99 -15.59 -3.22
CA PRO A 29 -4.05 -15.14 -4.22
C PRO A 29 -3.39 -13.85 -3.70
N MET A 30 -2.70 -13.86 -2.55
CA MET A 30 -1.74 -12.78 -2.25
C MET A 30 -0.29 -13.18 -2.56
N PHE A 31 -0.03 -14.45 -2.90
CA PHE A 31 1.28 -14.92 -3.37
C PHE A 31 1.37 -15.12 -4.89
N SER A 32 0.25 -15.11 -5.63
CA SER A 32 0.22 -15.19 -7.10
C SER A 32 0.67 -13.88 -7.80
N LYS A 33 1.17 -12.91 -7.02
CA LYS A 33 1.95 -11.77 -7.51
C LYS A 33 3.45 -11.94 -7.27
N ALA A 34 3.96 -13.15 -7.05
CA ALA A 34 5.40 -13.39 -7.03
C ALA A 34 6.02 -12.74 -8.29
N GLY A 35 6.81 -11.67 -8.09
CA GLY A 35 7.38 -10.87 -9.17
C GLY A 35 6.69 -9.54 -9.52
N ASN A 36 5.36 -9.44 -9.39
CA ASN A 36 4.62 -8.28 -9.88
C ASN A 36 4.65 -7.10 -8.89
N PRO A 37 4.85 -5.86 -9.36
CA PRO A 37 4.73 -4.69 -8.51
C PRO A 37 3.34 -4.60 -7.83
N TRP A 38 3.37 -4.14 -6.59
CA TRP A 38 2.17 -3.89 -5.80
C TRP A 38 2.28 -2.52 -5.11
N THR A 39 1.12 -1.93 -4.86
CA THR A 39 1.02 -0.65 -4.13
C THR A 39 0.02 -0.81 -3.00
N ARG A 40 0.41 -0.41 -1.79
CA ARG A 40 -0.44 -0.26 -0.60
C ARG A 40 -0.41 1.16 -0.11
N ALA A 41 -1.23 1.47 0.89
CA ALA A 41 -1.24 2.79 1.51
C ALA A 41 -1.01 2.68 3.01
N ILE A 42 -0.35 3.68 3.58
CA ILE A 42 -0.08 3.85 5.01
C ILE A 42 -0.48 5.28 5.39
N VAL A 43 -0.90 5.46 6.64
CA VAL A 43 -1.11 6.76 7.25
C VAL A 43 -0.13 6.92 8.40
N THR A 44 0.49 8.09 8.52
CA THR A 44 1.25 8.46 9.72
C THR A 44 0.83 9.83 10.22
N ASP A 45 0.83 10.02 11.54
CA ASP A 45 0.79 11.33 12.16
C ASP A 45 2.19 11.98 12.07
N VAL A 46 2.25 13.11 11.38
CA VAL A 46 3.47 13.91 11.15
C VAL A 46 3.45 15.25 11.88
N SER A 47 2.54 15.44 12.85
CA SER A 47 2.43 16.66 13.67
C SER A 47 3.77 17.09 14.30
N ASN A 48 4.63 16.14 14.62
CA ASN A 48 5.93 16.35 15.26
C ASN A 48 7.13 16.19 14.31
N VAL A 49 6.90 16.12 12.99
CA VAL A 49 7.96 15.95 11.99
C VAL A 49 8.27 17.30 11.35
N ASP A 50 9.56 17.58 11.13
CA ASP A 50 10.00 18.80 10.47
C ASP A 50 9.47 18.91 9.04
N SER A 51 8.95 20.10 8.71
CA SER A 51 8.31 20.37 7.40
C SER A 51 9.21 20.12 6.17
N SER A 52 10.54 20.12 6.33
CA SER A 52 11.48 19.78 5.24
C SER A 52 11.53 18.27 4.94
N ASP A 53 11.15 17.45 5.91
CA ASP A 53 11.38 16.00 5.88
C ASP A 53 10.09 15.21 5.61
N VAL A 54 8.92 15.83 5.81
CA VAL A 54 7.60 15.20 5.59
C VAL A 54 7.39 14.72 4.14
N TRP A 55 8.04 15.35 3.16
CA TRP A 55 7.86 15.04 1.73
C TRP A 55 8.95 14.12 1.14
N GLN A 56 9.87 13.64 1.97
CA GLN A 56 10.93 12.75 1.51
C GLN A 56 10.39 11.35 1.27
N THR A 57 10.78 10.77 0.13
CA THR A 57 10.51 9.36 -0.16
C THR A 57 11.54 8.50 0.54
N THR A 58 11.10 7.52 1.33
CA THR A 58 11.97 6.73 2.20
C THR A 58 11.76 5.22 2.01
N SER A 59 12.57 4.42 2.69
CA SER A 59 12.30 2.99 2.86
C SER A 59 11.26 2.78 3.97
N LEU A 60 10.64 1.61 4.02
CA LEU A 60 9.60 1.30 5.03
C LEU A 60 10.10 1.43 6.48
N ASN A 61 11.39 1.19 6.72
CA ASN A 61 12.00 1.26 8.05
C ASN A 61 12.37 2.68 8.48
N GLU A 62 12.28 3.65 7.56
CA GLU A 62 12.68 5.05 7.73
C GLU A 62 11.48 5.98 7.49
N ILE A 63 10.26 5.47 7.66
CA ILE A 63 9.06 6.29 7.52
C ILE A 63 9.01 7.33 8.65
N ASN A 64 8.73 8.58 8.29
CA ASN A 64 8.61 9.66 9.25
C ASN A 64 7.21 9.66 9.91
N GLY A 65 7.17 10.04 11.19
CA GLY A 65 5.95 10.15 11.98
C GLY A 65 5.53 8.85 12.67
N THR A 66 4.37 8.88 13.31
CA THR A 66 3.80 7.73 14.03
C THR A 66 2.81 7.02 13.12
N VAL A 67 2.96 5.72 12.90
CA VAL A 67 2.02 4.95 12.06
C VAL A 67 0.66 4.86 12.74
N GLU A 68 -0.38 5.28 12.03
CA GLU A 68 -1.75 5.29 12.53
C GLU A 68 -2.53 4.04 12.12
N SER A 69 -3.31 3.52 13.07
CA SER A 69 -4.16 2.36 12.86
C SER A 69 -5.51 2.80 12.28
N ILE A 70 -5.67 2.61 10.98
CA ILE A 70 -6.94 2.90 10.29
C ILE A 70 -8.10 1.99 10.74
N LEU A 71 -7.81 0.83 11.35
CA LEU A 71 -8.84 -0.02 11.95
C LEU A 71 -9.45 0.64 13.19
N ASP A 72 -8.64 1.33 13.99
CA ASP A 72 -9.12 2.04 15.18
C ASP A 72 -9.96 3.27 14.79
N ALA A 73 -9.74 3.81 13.59
CA ALA A 73 -10.61 4.79 12.94
C ALA A 73 -11.89 4.18 12.31
N GLY A 74 -12.09 2.86 12.42
CA GLY A 74 -13.27 2.16 11.89
C GLY A 74 -13.23 1.90 10.38
N VAL A 75 -12.06 1.98 9.75
CA VAL A 75 -11.89 1.83 8.30
C VAL A 75 -11.29 0.46 7.97
N ASP A 76 -11.87 -0.21 6.97
CA ASP A 76 -11.28 -1.44 6.43
C ASP A 76 -9.96 -1.15 5.70
N GLN A 77 -8.92 -1.91 6.05
CA GLN A 77 -7.56 -1.69 5.53
C GLN A 77 -7.46 -1.92 4.01
N ILE A 78 -8.22 -2.89 3.49
CA ILE A 78 -8.21 -3.23 2.08
C ILE A 78 -8.91 -2.11 1.30
N ASP A 79 -10.03 -1.60 1.80
CA ASP A 79 -10.77 -0.50 1.19
C ASP A 79 -9.94 0.79 1.17
N PHE A 80 -9.34 1.19 2.30
CA PHE A 80 -8.43 2.32 2.35
C PHE A 80 -7.26 2.17 1.37
N SER A 81 -6.58 1.02 1.42
CA SER A 81 -5.44 0.76 0.54
C SER A 81 -5.85 0.80 -0.93
N ASN A 82 -7.00 0.22 -1.29
CA ASN A 82 -7.51 0.24 -2.66
C ASN A 82 -7.90 1.66 -3.09
N PHE A 83 -8.57 2.43 -2.21
CA PHE A 83 -8.99 3.79 -2.50
C PHE A 83 -7.77 4.65 -2.84
N VAL A 84 -6.74 4.64 -2.00
CA VAL A 84 -5.53 5.45 -2.23
C VAL A 84 -4.73 4.96 -3.43
N SER A 85 -4.51 3.64 -3.56
CA SER A 85 -3.63 3.10 -4.60
C SER A 85 -4.25 3.09 -6.00
N LYS A 86 -5.57 2.94 -6.12
CA LYS A 86 -6.28 2.81 -7.42
C LYS A 86 -6.92 4.12 -7.89
N THR A 87 -7.01 5.15 -7.05
CA THR A 87 -7.47 6.47 -7.48
C THR A 87 -6.45 7.09 -8.41
N LYS A 88 -6.87 7.31 -9.66
CA LYS A 88 -6.05 7.91 -10.73
C LYS A 88 -6.24 9.41 -10.88
N ASN A 89 -7.39 9.93 -10.43
CA ASN A 89 -7.79 11.34 -10.53
C ASN A 89 -8.17 11.83 -9.14
N TRP A 90 -7.31 12.64 -8.52
CA TRP A 90 -7.51 13.20 -7.19
C TRP A 90 -8.20 14.56 -7.24
N ASP A 91 -9.49 14.55 -7.56
CA ASP A 91 -10.33 15.74 -7.46
C ASP A 91 -10.75 16.03 -6.00
N GLU A 92 -11.38 17.18 -5.79
CA GLU A 92 -11.89 17.59 -4.47
C GLU A 92 -12.83 16.56 -3.85
N LYS A 93 -13.63 15.86 -4.68
CA LYS A 93 -14.56 14.83 -4.21
C LYS A 93 -13.82 13.61 -3.66
N ARG A 94 -12.74 13.18 -4.32
CA ARG A 94 -11.90 12.07 -3.87
C ARG A 94 -11.11 12.41 -2.62
N VAL A 95 -10.58 13.63 -2.55
CA VAL A 95 -9.92 14.13 -1.33
C VAL A 95 -10.91 14.14 -0.17
N GLN A 96 -12.09 14.74 -0.37
CA GLN A 96 -13.11 14.82 0.67
C GLN A 96 -13.62 13.43 1.10
N ALA A 97 -13.81 12.51 0.16
CA ALA A 97 -14.20 11.14 0.47
C ALA A 97 -13.15 10.43 1.33
N LEU A 98 -11.85 10.63 1.07
CA LEU A 98 -10.79 10.07 1.91
C LEU A 98 -10.75 10.71 3.30
N ARG A 99 -10.93 12.03 3.39
CA ARG A 99 -11.03 12.72 4.69
C ARG A 99 -12.21 12.20 5.53
N THR A 100 -13.36 12.03 4.91
CA THR A 100 -14.55 11.45 5.56
C THR A 100 -14.31 9.99 5.96
N MET A 101 -13.65 9.21 5.11
CA MET A 101 -13.31 7.81 5.40
C MET A 101 -12.43 7.71 6.66
N LEU A 102 -11.40 8.54 6.77
CA LEU A 102 -10.46 8.51 7.90
C LEU A 102 -10.98 9.21 9.17
N GLY A 103 -12.07 9.96 9.07
CA GLY A 103 -12.69 10.67 10.20
C GLY A 103 -12.10 12.06 10.42
N GLU A 104 -12.88 13.11 10.11
CA GLU A 104 -12.40 14.50 10.16
C GLU A 104 -12.01 14.99 11.55
N GLN A 105 -12.50 14.34 12.61
CA GLN A 105 -12.15 14.68 13.99
C GLN A 105 -10.65 14.53 14.28
N HIS A 106 -9.94 13.63 13.60
CA HIS A 106 -8.51 13.41 13.81
C HIS A 106 -7.69 14.62 13.34
N PHE A 107 -8.07 15.21 12.22
CA PHE A 107 -7.34 16.33 11.62
C PHE A 107 -7.42 17.63 12.41
N GLN A 108 -8.25 17.71 13.46
CA GLN A 108 -8.34 18.92 14.29
C GLN A 108 -7.07 19.16 15.12
N ASN A 109 -6.40 18.08 15.52
CA ASN A 109 -5.22 18.15 16.39
C ASN A 109 -3.99 17.46 15.78
N GLU A 110 -4.18 16.68 14.71
CA GLU A 110 -3.13 15.87 14.09
C GLU A 110 -3.00 16.18 12.60
N ASP A 111 -1.77 16.17 12.11
CA ASP A 111 -1.43 16.30 10.70
C ASP A 111 -1.15 14.90 10.14
N TRP A 112 -2.05 14.35 9.33
CA TRP A 112 -1.92 12.98 8.82
C TRP A 112 -1.34 12.97 7.41
N MET A 113 -0.23 12.25 7.23
CA MET A 113 0.39 12.00 5.93
C MET A 113 -0.06 10.65 5.38
N ILE A 114 -0.60 10.67 4.16
CA ILE A 114 -0.95 9.50 3.39
C ILE A 114 0.23 9.14 2.49
N PHE A 115 0.69 7.90 2.59
CA PHE A 115 1.77 7.36 1.77
C PHE A 115 1.24 6.32 0.78
N LYS A 116 1.86 6.28 -0.40
CA LYS A 116 1.82 5.12 -1.29
C LYS A 116 3.09 4.29 -1.06
N VAL A 117 2.90 3.02 -0.71
CA VAL A 117 3.99 2.06 -0.50
C VAL A 117 4.04 1.13 -1.68
N ARG A 118 5.11 1.22 -2.49
CA ARG A 118 5.30 0.40 -3.67
C ARG A 118 6.36 -0.65 -3.43
N GLY A 119 5.98 -1.91 -3.53
CA GLY A 119 6.90 -3.04 -3.55
C GLY A 119 7.12 -3.54 -4.98
N GLN A 120 8.37 -3.81 -5.36
CA GLN A 120 8.71 -4.42 -6.65
C GLN A 120 9.98 -5.25 -6.55
N MET A 121 10.09 -6.29 -7.39
CA MET A 121 11.34 -7.02 -7.56
C MET A 121 12.39 -6.14 -8.22
N VAL A 122 13.64 -6.28 -7.78
CA VAL A 122 14.83 -5.71 -8.40
C VAL A 122 15.82 -6.86 -8.59
N GLY A 123 16.14 -7.15 -9.85
CA GLY A 123 16.85 -8.39 -10.19
C GLY A 123 15.96 -9.63 -9.99
N ASP A 124 16.59 -10.76 -9.69
CA ASP A 124 15.90 -12.05 -9.66
C ASP A 124 15.52 -12.51 -8.24
N ASP A 125 16.07 -11.88 -7.19
CA ASP A 125 15.96 -12.39 -5.81
C ASP A 125 15.67 -11.30 -4.75
N SER A 126 15.61 -10.03 -5.14
CA SER A 126 15.53 -8.92 -4.19
C SER A 126 14.25 -8.11 -4.37
N VAL A 127 13.64 -7.69 -3.27
CA VAL A 127 12.45 -6.81 -3.26
C VAL A 127 12.87 -5.45 -2.73
N THR A 128 12.48 -4.39 -3.43
CA THR A 128 12.57 -3.01 -2.93
C THR A 128 11.20 -2.52 -2.54
N VAL A 129 11.13 -1.81 -1.41
CA VAL A 129 9.90 -1.18 -0.91
C VAL A 129 10.17 0.31 -0.76
N GLN A 130 9.43 1.10 -1.53
CA GLN A 130 9.53 2.55 -1.55
C GLN A 130 8.26 3.15 -0.94
N VAL A 131 8.43 4.08 -0.01
CA VAL A 131 7.35 4.77 0.71
C VAL A 131 7.33 6.23 0.27
N THR A 132 6.33 6.58 -0.53
CA THR A 132 6.22 7.92 -1.12
C THR A 132 5.09 8.70 -0.45
N PRO A 133 5.39 9.83 0.22
CA PRO A 133 4.35 10.71 0.76
C PRO A 133 3.53 11.28 -0.39
N TYR A 134 2.21 11.39 -0.20
CA TYR A 134 1.30 11.62 -1.31
C TYR A 134 0.31 12.74 -1.01
N LEU A 135 -0.39 12.67 0.13
CA LEU A 135 -1.31 13.72 0.59
C LEU A 135 -1.06 14.01 2.06
N LEU A 136 -1.01 15.28 2.44
CA LEU A 136 -0.96 15.72 3.82
C LEU A 136 -2.31 16.35 4.19
N PHE A 137 -2.99 15.75 5.15
CA PHE A 137 -4.22 16.27 5.72
C PHE A 137 -3.92 17.09 6.95
N LYS A 138 -4.30 18.36 6.89
CA LYS A 138 -4.34 19.30 8.01
C LYS A 138 -5.80 19.56 8.40
N SER A 139 -6.01 20.33 9.45
CA SER A 139 -7.34 20.70 9.95
C SER A 139 -8.22 21.39 8.89
N ASP A 140 -7.66 22.34 8.15
CA ASP A 140 -8.38 23.18 7.20
C ASP A 140 -8.06 22.88 5.73
N THR A 141 -6.97 22.18 5.46
CA THR A 141 -6.46 22.00 4.11
C THR A 141 -5.91 20.60 3.83
N THR A 142 -5.74 20.32 2.55
CA THR A 142 -5.04 19.15 2.04
C THR A 142 -3.93 19.63 1.12
N LEU A 143 -2.71 19.20 1.38
CA LEU A 143 -1.55 19.49 0.56
C LEU A 143 -1.17 18.25 -0.25
N PHE A 144 -0.90 18.45 -1.52
CA PHE A 144 -0.32 17.43 -2.41
C PHE A 144 1.19 17.47 -2.27
N ASN A 145 1.86 16.32 -2.38
CA ASN A 145 3.32 16.29 -2.37
C ASN A 145 3.89 17.16 -3.50
N PRO A 146 4.65 18.24 -3.19
CA PRO A 146 5.17 19.18 -4.19
C PRO A 146 6.28 18.58 -5.05
N ASN A 147 6.85 17.44 -4.65
CA ASN A 147 7.89 16.74 -5.40
C ASN A 147 7.32 15.76 -6.45
N LEU A 148 6.01 15.55 -6.45
CA LEU A 148 5.32 14.71 -7.43
C LEU A 148 4.73 15.57 -8.56
N SER A 149 4.66 14.98 -9.74
CA SER A 149 4.11 15.62 -10.94
C SER A 149 2.58 15.57 -10.93
N ASN A 150 1.94 16.38 -11.77
CA ASN A 150 0.48 16.31 -11.93
C ASN A 150 0.02 14.93 -12.45
N GLU A 151 0.83 14.26 -13.26
CA GLU A 151 0.54 12.93 -13.81
C GLU A 151 0.43 11.86 -12.70
N ASP A 152 1.07 12.10 -11.55
CA ASP A 152 0.97 11.21 -10.39
C ASP A 152 -0.43 11.27 -9.75
N TYR A 153 -1.18 12.36 -9.96
CA TYR A 153 -2.49 12.60 -9.35
C TYR A 153 -3.66 12.64 -10.33
N PHE A 154 -3.37 12.88 -11.61
CA PHE A 154 -4.36 13.09 -12.65
C PHE A 154 -3.91 12.35 -13.91
N SER A 155 -4.62 11.28 -14.25
CA SER A 155 -4.51 10.65 -15.56
C SER A 155 -5.30 11.45 -16.60
N GLU A 156 -4.66 11.85 -17.69
CA GLU A 156 -5.32 12.37 -18.91
C GLU A 156 -6.33 11.38 -19.51
#